data_AF-A0A2D6JL52-F1
#
_entry.id   AF-A0A2D6JL52-F1
#
_cell.length_a   1.000
_cell.length_b   1.000
_cell.length_c   1.000
_cell.angle_alpha   90.00
_cell.angle_beta   90.00
_cell.angle_gamma   90.00
#
_symmetry.space_group_name_H-M   'P 1'
#
loop_
_entity.id
_entity.type
_entity.pdbx_description
1 polymer ?
#
loop_
_entity_poly.entity_id
_entity_poly.type
_entity_poly.pdbx_seq_one_letter_code
_entity_poly.pdbx_strand_id
1 'polypeptide(L)'
;MYFPLSILNSGVFLSRPAIEKSFFLVFVLISVLINVSPDLDLYLGALFYHPESPIHPWFEKDFALWKFFYHAAPVITAFLLLPAISIYILSFVTEAFSKFRKESLYVFLGFLLGPGILINSIFKPYWGRPRPREVLDFGGFEKMQSFWELGIPGNGYSFPCGHSSVGFALILGYFLFKKNRPKIALGFFAASMFFGFLMGIGRMADGAHFFSDVLWSAIMVFLPAYYLHQLLLKKKSKESFKKNIRLAVIQAALLLFVLLGAVLLATPYKQREDFQFREESLSLVVPKGNFIFKESPDLGDLSVQISMKARGFGFPGSVVKLNDLGQEKEFFVEGWFTDFEVVYEVSYSSKLSSFNLNILGNGKVKDQENLPEYIQISKGE
;
A
#
# COMPACT_ATOMS: atom_id res chain seq x y z
N MET A 1 5.45 -20.41 51.45
CA MET A 1 6.50 -19.61 50.79
C MET A 1 5.80 -18.46 50.08
N TYR A 2 5.68 -17.32 50.75
CA TYR A 2 4.94 -16.15 50.26
C TYR A 2 5.81 -15.40 49.25
N PHE A 3 5.40 -15.37 47.99
CA PHE A 3 5.96 -14.46 47.00
C PHE A 3 5.54 -13.03 47.38
N PRO A 4 6.47 -12.08 47.58
CA PRO A 4 6.10 -10.73 47.92
C PRO A 4 5.52 -10.03 46.67
N LEU A 5 4.24 -9.66 46.75
CA LEU A 5 3.49 -8.85 45.79
C LEU A 5 4.05 -7.41 45.59
N SER A 6 5.19 -7.08 46.19
CA SER A 6 5.80 -5.74 46.12
C SER A 6 6.48 -5.43 44.78
N ILE A 7 6.73 -6.43 43.92
CA ILE A 7 7.40 -6.23 42.62
C ILE A 7 6.41 -5.76 41.52
N LEU A 8 5.10 -5.93 41.72
CA LEU A 8 4.08 -5.44 40.77
C LEU A 8 3.75 -3.94 40.93
N ASN A 9 4.27 -3.28 41.98
CA ASN A 9 4.04 -1.86 42.25
C ASN A 9 5.26 -0.96 41.99
N SER A 10 6.43 -1.53 41.65
CA SER A 10 7.55 -0.74 41.14
C SER A 10 7.30 -0.42 39.67
N GLY A 11 6.45 0.57 39.44
CA GLY A 11 6.17 1.12 38.12
C GLY A 11 7.44 1.72 37.51
N VAL A 12 8.25 0.88 36.87
CA VAL A 12 9.27 1.28 35.90
C VAL A 12 8.55 1.68 34.62
N PHE A 13 7.68 2.69 34.71
CA PHE A 13 7.16 3.37 33.54
C PHE A 13 8.28 4.27 33.05
N LEU A 14 8.86 3.94 31.89
CA LEU A 14 9.74 4.84 31.15
C LEU A 14 9.09 6.24 31.13
N SER A 15 9.88 7.28 31.41
CA SER A 15 9.39 8.65 31.30
C SER A 15 8.85 8.90 29.89
N ARG A 16 7.84 9.76 29.72
CA ARG A 16 7.20 10.00 28.41
C ARG A 16 8.21 10.34 27.29
N PRO A 17 9.24 11.19 27.54
CA PRO A 17 10.31 11.41 26.57
C PRO A 17 11.18 10.17 26.32
N ALA A 18 11.33 9.29 27.32
CA ALA A 18 12.02 8.01 27.14
C ALA A 18 11.21 7.06 26.24
N ILE A 19 9.88 7.00 26.32
CA ILE A 19 9.07 6.21 25.36
C ILE A 19 9.27 6.70 23.92
N GLU A 20 9.20 8.02 23.70
CA GLU A 20 9.36 8.61 22.37
C GLU A 20 10.78 8.37 21.81
N LYS A 21 11.82 8.55 22.63
CA LYS A 21 13.21 8.27 22.24
C LYS A 21 13.47 6.78 22.04
N SER A 22 12.96 5.93 22.92
CA SER A 22 13.08 4.47 22.82
C SER A 22 12.36 3.94 21.59
N PHE A 23 11.20 4.50 21.22
CA PHE A 23 10.51 4.16 19.98
C PHE A 23 11.42 4.41 18.78
N PHE A 24 11.96 5.63 18.64
CA PHE A 24 12.88 5.93 17.54
C PHE A 24 14.13 5.06 17.58
N LEU A 25 14.76 4.91 18.74
CA LEU A 25 15.98 4.12 18.87
C LEU A 25 15.75 2.66 18.47
N VAL A 26 14.68 2.03 18.98
CA VAL A 26 14.34 0.64 18.66
C VAL A 26 14.04 0.50 17.18
N PHE A 27 13.21 1.37 16.59
CA PHE A 27 12.88 1.27 15.18
C PHE A 27 14.08 1.56 14.26
N VAL A 28 14.96 2.48 14.63
CA VAL A 28 16.22 2.72 13.91
C VAL A 28 17.15 1.51 14.03
N LEU A 29 17.32 0.92 15.22
CA LEU A 29 18.14 -0.28 15.40
C LEU A 29 17.59 -1.45 14.59
N ILE A 30 16.28 -1.68 14.61
CA ILE A 30 15.64 -2.72 13.78
C ILE A 30 15.85 -2.41 12.29
N SER A 31 15.72 -1.14 11.87
CA SER A 31 15.95 -0.75 10.47
C SER A 31 17.39 -0.99 10.03
N VAL A 32 18.36 -0.74 10.91
CA VAL A 32 19.78 -1.07 10.67
C VAL A 32 19.99 -2.58 10.61
N LEU A 33 19.36 -3.36 11.49
CA LEU A 33 19.45 -4.82 11.47
C LEU A 33 18.86 -5.41 10.18
N ILE A 34 17.70 -4.93 9.74
CA ILE A 34 17.12 -5.31 8.44
C ILE A 34 18.05 -4.90 7.30
N ASN A 35 18.77 -3.77 7.44
CA ASN A 35 19.68 -3.30 6.41
C ASN A 35 20.91 -4.19 6.24
N VAL A 36 21.51 -4.60 7.36
CA VAL A 36 22.69 -5.47 7.35
C VAL A 36 22.35 -6.89 6.87
N SER A 37 21.07 -7.28 6.89
CA SER A 37 20.59 -8.58 6.42
C SER A 37 19.35 -8.41 5.53
N PRO A 38 19.50 -7.98 4.26
CA PRO A 38 18.37 -7.84 3.32
C PRO A 38 17.56 -9.14 3.17
N ASP A 39 18.21 -10.29 3.36
CA ASP A 39 17.59 -11.61 3.38
C ASP A 39 16.52 -11.77 4.47
N LEU A 40 16.48 -10.90 5.48
CA LEU A 40 15.46 -10.95 6.53
C LEU A 40 14.07 -10.64 5.97
N ASP A 41 13.96 -9.69 5.03
CA ASP A 41 12.70 -9.40 4.35
C ASP A 41 12.23 -10.60 3.52
N LEU A 42 13.16 -11.32 2.87
CA LEU A 42 12.88 -12.55 2.13
C LEU A 42 12.49 -13.68 3.09
N TYR A 43 13.24 -13.90 4.16
CA TYR A 43 12.95 -14.94 5.15
C TYR A 43 11.56 -14.75 5.77
N LEU A 44 11.22 -13.52 6.17
CA LEU A 44 9.90 -13.22 6.75
C LEU A 44 8.79 -13.29 5.71
N GLY A 45 9.05 -12.92 4.45
CA GLY A 45 8.11 -13.08 3.34
C GLY A 45 7.83 -14.55 3.03
N ALA A 46 8.86 -15.40 3.09
CA ALA A 46 8.78 -16.83 2.78
C ALA A 46 7.84 -17.59 3.73
N LEU A 47 7.62 -17.09 4.95
CA LEU A 47 6.66 -17.66 5.90
C LEU A 47 5.22 -17.69 5.37
N PHE A 48 4.89 -16.83 4.40
CA PHE A 48 3.55 -16.72 3.81
C PHE A 48 3.50 -17.17 2.35
N TYR A 49 4.63 -17.61 1.80
CA TYR A 49 4.76 -18.03 0.41
C TYR A 49 4.75 -19.54 0.30
N HIS A 50 3.85 -20.06 -0.53
CA HIS A 50 3.55 -21.48 -0.68
C HIS A 50 3.81 -21.93 -2.12
N PRO A 51 5.06 -22.22 -2.51
CA PRO A 51 5.43 -22.59 -3.89
C PRO A 51 4.76 -23.87 -4.37
N GLU A 52 4.38 -24.77 -3.46
CA GLU A 52 3.65 -26.00 -3.72
C GLU A 52 2.18 -25.77 -4.15
N SER A 53 1.69 -24.54 -4.09
CA SER A 53 0.39 -24.12 -4.61
C SER A 53 0.56 -23.13 -5.78
N PRO A 54 0.94 -23.59 -7.00
CA PRO A 54 1.36 -22.70 -8.09
C PRO A 54 0.26 -21.76 -8.58
N ILE A 55 -1.01 -22.16 -8.43
CA ILE A 55 -2.17 -21.36 -8.84
C ILE A 55 -2.39 -20.19 -7.86
N HIS A 56 -2.08 -20.40 -6.58
CA HIS A 56 -2.38 -19.45 -5.53
C HIS A 56 -1.35 -19.48 -4.38
N PRO A 57 -0.09 -19.09 -4.65
CA PRO A 57 1.01 -19.25 -3.70
C PRO A 57 0.93 -18.32 -2.47
N TRP A 58 0.01 -17.34 -2.48
CA TRP A 58 -0.27 -16.42 -1.38
C TRP A 58 -1.71 -16.61 -0.86
N PHE A 59 -2.14 -17.86 -0.66
CA PHE A 59 -3.52 -18.19 -0.27
C PHE A 59 -3.95 -17.71 1.11
N GLU A 60 -2.99 -17.45 1.99
CA GLU A 60 -3.29 -16.96 3.32
C GLU A 60 -4.06 -15.65 3.29
N LYS A 61 -3.85 -14.78 2.28
CA LYS A 61 -4.62 -13.54 2.11
C LYS A 61 -6.14 -13.74 2.17
N ASP A 62 -6.62 -14.94 1.82
CA ASP A 62 -8.03 -15.31 1.80
C ASP A 62 -8.54 -15.84 3.14
N PHE A 63 -7.71 -15.89 4.17
CA PHE A 63 -8.16 -16.12 5.53
C PHE A 63 -9.04 -14.98 6.02
N ALA A 64 -10.07 -15.32 6.79
CA ALA A 64 -11.09 -14.37 7.25
C ALA A 64 -10.48 -13.19 8.02
N LEU A 65 -9.44 -13.47 8.82
CA LEU A 65 -8.73 -12.46 9.60
C LEU A 65 -8.09 -11.38 8.71
N TRP A 66 -7.37 -11.79 7.66
CA TRP A 66 -6.67 -10.86 6.76
C TRP A 66 -7.64 -10.11 5.87
N LYS A 67 -8.70 -10.76 5.37
CA LYS A 67 -9.80 -10.07 4.68
C LYS A 67 -10.48 -9.03 5.57
N PHE A 68 -10.73 -9.36 6.84
CA PHE A 68 -11.30 -8.41 7.79
C PHE A 68 -10.42 -7.16 7.91
N PHE A 69 -9.12 -7.31 8.17
CA PHE A 69 -8.22 -6.16 8.32
C PHE A 69 -8.00 -5.38 7.03
N TYR A 70 -8.00 -6.06 5.88
CA TYR A 70 -7.97 -5.41 4.58
C TYR A 70 -9.17 -4.46 4.40
N HIS A 71 -10.38 -4.94 4.69
CA HIS A 71 -11.60 -4.12 4.59
C HIS A 71 -11.78 -3.13 5.75
N ALA A 72 -11.20 -3.40 6.92
CA ALA A 72 -11.29 -2.53 8.08
C ALA A 72 -10.48 -1.23 7.92
N ALA A 73 -9.36 -1.24 7.18
CA ALA A 73 -8.50 -0.06 7.01
C ALA A 73 -9.25 1.20 6.51
N PRO A 74 -10.02 1.17 5.41
CA PRO A 74 -10.80 2.34 4.98
C PRO A 74 -11.89 2.72 5.98
N VAL A 75 -12.52 1.74 6.64
CA VAL A 75 -13.57 1.97 7.64
C VAL A 75 -13.02 2.68 8.88
N ILE A 76 -11.88 2.23 9.41
CA ILE A 76 -11.19 2.85 10.55
C ILE A 76 -10.76 4.28 10.19
N THR A 77 -10.22 4.46 8.98
CA THR A 77 -9.85 5.79 8.48
C THR A 77 -11.07 6.72 8.46
N ALA A 78 -12.19 6.28 7.88
CA ALA A 78 -13.43 7.07 7.86
C ALA A 78 -13.97 7.34 9.27
N PHE A 79 -13.97 6.33 10.14
CA PHE A 79 -14.46 6.43 11.51
C PHE A 79 -13.66 7.44 12.36
N LEU A 80 -12.38 7.65 12.07
CA LEU A 80 -11.54 8.62 12.77
C LEU A 80 -11.55 10.00 12.09
N LEU A 81 -11.53 10.04 10.76
CA LEU A 81 -11.47 11.29 10.00
C LEU A 81 -12.81 12.04 9.96
N LEU A 82 -13.93 11.34 9.74
CA LEU A 82 -15.22 12.00 9.61
C LEU A 82 -15.59 12.79 10.88
N PRO A 83 -15.49 12.22 12.10
CA PRO A 83 -15.73 13.00 13.31
C PRO A 83 -14.74 14.15 13.50
N ALA A 84 -13.45 13.95 13.19
CA ALA A 84 -12.45 15.00 13.29
C ALA A 84 -12.79 16.19 12.37
N ILE A 85 -13.14 15.92 11.10
CA ILE A 85 -13.56 16.92 10.13
C ILE A 85 -14.85 17.61 10.58
N SER A 86 -15.87 16.84 10.99
CA SER A 86 -17.14 17.39 11.47
C SER A 86 -16.94 18.29 12.69
N ILE A 87 -16.17 17.85 13.69
CA ILE A 87 -15.87 18.66 14.89
C ILE A 87 -15.10 19.92 14.50
N TYR A 88 -14.12 19.83 13.58
CA TYR A 88 -13.37 20.99 13.11
C TYR A 88 -14.28 22.04 12.46
N ILE A 89 -15.16 21.62 11.53
CA ILE A 89 -16.11 22.51 10.85
C ILE A 89 -17.11 23.11 11.85
N LEU A 90 -17.72 22.26 12.70
CA LEU A 90 -18.69 22.69 13.71
C LEU A 90 -18.07 23.65 14.73
N SER A 91 -16.76 23.56 15.00
CA SER A 91 -16.06 24.48 15.91
C SER A 91 -16.14 25.96 15.52
N PHE A 92 -16.48 26.27 14.27
CA PHE A 92 -16.68 27.64 13.76
C PHE A 92 -18.15 28.07 13.75
N VAL A 93 -19.07 27.14 13.98
CA VAL A 93 -20.52 27.36 13.95
C VAL A 93 -21.09 27.36 15.37
N THR A 94 -20.59 26.48 16.25
CA THR A 94 -21.10 26.22 17.59
C THR A 94 -20.00 26.25 18.64
N GLU A 95 -20.24 26.96 19.74
CA GLU A 95 -19.26 27.14 20.82
C GLU A 95 -18.86 25.83 21.50
N ALA A 96 -19.81 24.89 21.61
CA ALA A 96 -19.61 23.59 22.24
C ALA A 96 -18.41 22.79 21.67
N PHE A 97 -18.12 22.95 20.37
CA PHE A 97 -17.03 22.27 19.68
C PHE A 97 -15.76 23.11 19.56
N SER A 98 -15.80 24.41 19.89
CA SER A 98 -14.64 25.31 19.79
C SER A 98 -13.45 24.83 20.63
N LYS A 99 -13.72 24.22 21.78
CA LYS A 99 -12.71 23.65 22.68
C LYS A 99 -11.96 22.43 22.13
N PHE A 100 -12.47 21.81 21.06
CA PHE A 100 -11.87 20.63 20.42
C PHE A 100 -11.25 20.93 19.06
N ARG A 101 -11.25 22.21 18.64
CA ARG A 101 -10.83 22.63 17.29
C ARG A 101 -9.41 22.18 16.95
N LYS A 102 -8.48 22.30 17.91
CA LYS A 102 -7.08 21.95 17.71
C LYS A 102 -6.85 20.46 17.71
N GLU A 103 -7.53 19.73 18.58
CA GLU A 103 -7.48 18.28 18.67
C GLU A 103 -8.06 17.64 17.41
N SER A 104 -9.16 18.17 16.89
CA SER A 104 -9.77 17.68 15.66
C SER A 104 -8.92 18.00 14.43
N LEU A 105 -8.35 19.23 14.36
CA LEU A 105 -7.37 19.59 13.33
C LEU A 105 -6.12 18.71 13.40
N TYR A 106 -5.64 18.39 14.61
CA TYR A 106 -4.49 17.52 14.83
C TYR A 106 -4.72 16.11 14.28
N VAL A 107 -5.88 15.51 14.57
CA VAL A 107 -6.23 14.17 14.04
C VAL A 107 -6.33 14.22 12.51
N PHE A 108 -7.04 15.21 11.96
CA PHE A 108 -7.17 15.39 10.52
C PHE A 108 -5.81 15.52 9.82
N LEU A 109 -4.96 16.45 10.28
CA LEU A 109 -3.63 16.67 9.71
C LEU A 109 -2.70 15.47 9.93
N GLY A 110 -2.85 14.74 11.03
CA GLY A 110 -2.08 13.52 11.30
C GLY A 110 -2.31 12.44 10.23
N PHE A 111 -3.57 12.19 9.91
CA PHE A 111 -3.96 11.25 8.83
C PHE A 111 -3.61 11.79 7.44
N LEU A 112 -3.82 13.09 7.21
CA LEU A 112 -3.50 13.71 5.92
C LEU A 112 -2.00 13.67 5.64
N LEU A 113 -1.15 14.08 6.60
CA LEU A 113 0.29 14.17 6.39
C LEU A 113 0.97 12.79 6.42
N GLY A 114 0.59 11.89 7.34
CA GLY A 114 1.22 10.57 7.46
C GLY A 114 0.73 9.58 6.41
N PRO A 115 -0.39 8.88 6.64
CA PRO A 115 -0.96 7.95 5.66
C PRO A 115 -1.25 8.56 4.30
N GLY A 116 -1.88 9.74 4.24
CA GLY A 116 -2.33 10.35 2.98
C GLY A 116 -1.16 10.77 2.09
N ILE A 117 -0.46 11.83 2.48
CA ILE A 117 0.56 12.50 1.66
C ILE A 117 1.88 11.75 1.72
N LEU A 118 2.47 11.57 2.90
CA LEU A 118 3.82 11.01 3.01
C LEU A 118 3.88 9.58 2.46
N ILE A 119 2.97 8.71 2.91
CA ILE A 119 2.99 7.31 2.51
C ILE A 119 2.41 7.11 1.11
N ASN A 120 1.13 7.45 0.89
CA ASN A 120 0.45 7.07 -0.36
C ASN A 120 0.68 8.03 -1.53
N SER A 121 0.93 9.32 -1.31
CA SER A 121 1.14 10.29 -2.42
C SER A 121 2.60 10.54 -2.78
N ILE A 122 3.53 10.42 -1.83
CA ILE A 122 4.95 10.70 -2.04
C ILE A 122 5.76 9.41 -2.09
N PHE A 123 5.86 8.64 -1.01
CA PHE A 123 6.80 7.52 -1.04
C PHE A 123 6.31 6.40 -1.96
N LYS A 124 5.05 5.97 -1.83
CA LYS A 124 4.54 4.81 -2.56
C LYS A 124 4.66 4.87 -4.09
N PRO A 125 4.27 5.97 -4.79
CA PRO A 125 4.40 6.02 -6.24
C PRO A 125 5.82 6.28 -6.75
N TYR A 126 6.71 6.85 -5.90
CA TYR A 126 8.05 7.28 -6.33
C TYR A 126 9.19 6.41 -5.81
N TRP A 127 8.94 5.45 -4.89
CA TRP A 127 10.00 4.61 -4.34
C TRP A 127 10.47 3.50 -5.28
N GLY A 128 9.56 2.95 -6.09
CA GLY A 128 9.89 1.95 -7.12
C GLY A 128 10.31 0.58 -6.57
N ARG A 129 9.94 0.24 -5.34
CA ARG A 129 10.25 -1.08 -4.75
C ARG A 129 9.21 -2.12 -5.18
N PRO A 130 9.62 -3.25 -5.79
CA PRO A 130 8.72 -4.34 -6.16
C PRO A 130 8.13 -5.01 -4.92
N ARG A 131 6.95 -5.61 -5.06
CA ARG A 131 6.29 -6.38 -3.98
C ARG A 131 6.93 -7.76 -3.83
N PRO A 132 6.79 -8.41 -2.66
CA PRO A 132 7.21 -9.81 -2.50
C PRO A 132 6.73 -10.72 -3.63
N ARG A 133 5.44 -10.72 -3.97
CA ARG A 133 4.90 -11.55 -5.07
C ARG A 133 5.43 -11.18 -6.48
N GLU A 134 6.09 -10.05 -6.61
CA GLU A 134 6.69 -9.58 -7.87
C GLU A 134 8.17 -9.95 -7.96
N VAL A 135 8.83 -10.38 -6.87
CA VAL A 135 10.27 -10.69 -6.89
C VAL A 135 10.57 -12.12 -7.34
N LEU A 136 11.76 -12.32 -7.93
CA LEU A 136 12.26 -13.60 -8.44
C LEU A 136 12.23 -14.70 -7.36
N ASP A 137 12.61 -14.36 -6.13
CA ASP A 137 12.66 -15.27 -4.99
C ASP A 137 11.30 -15.93 -4.66
N PHE A 138 10.19 -15.27 -5.06
CA PHE A 138 8.83 -15.75 -4.89
C PHE A 138 8.10 -16.02 -6.23
N GLY A 139 8.88 -16.26 -7.29
CA GLY A 139 8.36 -16.67 -8.60
C GLY A 139 7.90 -15.53 -9.51
N GLY A 140 8.16 -14.27 -9.12
CA GLY A 140 7.89 -13.07 -9.92
C GLY A 140 8.97 -12.79 -10.98
N PHE A 141 9.14 -11.51 -11.32
CA PHE A 141 9.97 -11.02 -12.44
C PHE A 141 11.01 -9.97 -12.01
N GLU A 142 10.86 -9.42 -10.80
CA GLU A 142 11.66 -8.32 -10.29
C GLU A 142 12.80 -8.82 -9.41
N LYS A 143 13.95 -8.16 -9.49
CA LYS A 143 14.98 -8.41 -8.49
C LYS A 143 14.51 -7.79 -7.18
N MET A 144 14.75 -8.49 -6.07
CA MET A 144 14.54 -7.91 -4.75
C MET A 144 15.36 -6.62 -4.63
N GLN A 145 14.74 -5.59 -4.04
CA GLN A 145 15.38 -4.31 -3.78
C GLN A 145 15.27 -3.99 -2.30
N SER A 146 16.34 -3.44 -1.73
CA SER A 146 16.37 -3.06 -0.32
C SER A 146 15.53 -1.81 -0.04
N PHE A 147 15.16 -1.55 1.23
CA PHE A 147 14.11 -0.53 1.48
C PHE A 147 14.66 0.88 1.37
N TRP A 148 15.99 1.03 1.43
CA TRP A 148 16.71 2.29 1.26
C TRP A 148 17.14 2.54 -0.19
N GLU A 149 17.01 1.53 -1.05
CA GLU A 149 17.34 1.65 -2.48
C GLU A 149 16.13 2.27 -3.20
N LEU A 150 16.41 3.31 -3.99
CA LEU A 150 15.41 3.89 -4.87
C LEU A 150 15.35 3.08 -6.17
N GLY A 151 14.17 2.58 -6.48
CA GLY A 151 13.86 1.96 -7.77
C GLY A 151 13.42 3.00 -8.81
N ILE A 152 12.75 2.52 -9.86
CA ILE A 152 12.21 3.39 -10.91
C ILE A 152 10.82 3.89 -10.46
N PRO A 153 10.56 5.20 -10.40
CA PRO A 153 9.23 5.72 -10.10
C PRO A 153 8.14 5.11 -10.98
N GLY A 154 7.00 4.75 -10.38
CA GLY A 154 5.90 4.06 -11.07
C GLY A 154 6.14 2.57 -11.35
N ASN A 155 7.32 2.02 -11.00
CA ASN A 155 7.66 0.61 -11.14
C ASN A 155 7.84 -0.05 -9.77
N GLY A 156 6.75 -0.50 -9.15
CA GLY A 156 6.75 -1.13 -7.83
C GLY A 156 6.15 -0.22 -6.77
N TYR A 157 5.21 -0.78 -6.01
CA TYR A 157 4.36 -0.05 -5.05
C TYR A 157 4.36 -0.71 -3.67
N SER A 158 5.47 -1.37 -3.30
CA SER A 158 5.62 -2.06 -2.02
C SER A 158 5.95 -1.08 -0.88
N PHE A 159 6.90 -0.17 -1.04
CA PHE A 159 7.29 0.70 0.07
C PHE A 159 6.54 2.03 0.03
N PRO A 160 5.95 2.53 1.14
CA PRO A 160 5.70 1.89 2.44
C PRO A 160 4.31 1.21 2.50
N CYS A 161 4.03 0.49 3.60
CA CYS A 161 2.75 -0.18 3.78
C CYS A 161 1.60 0.78 4.17
N GLY A 162 0.75 1.12 3.20
CA GLY A 162 -0.42 1.99 3.39
C GLY A 162 -1.46 1.45 4.39
N HIS A 163 -1.79 0.16 4.36
CA HIS A 163 -2.77 -0.42 5.30
C HIS A 163 -2.25 -0.39 6.74
N SER A 164 -0.99 -0.77 6.94
CA SER A 164 -0.35 -0.74 8.25
C SER A 164 -0.31 0.67 8.84
N SER A 165 -0.11 1.69 8.00
CA SER A 165 -0.12 3.10 8.43
C SER A 165 -1.43 3.53 9.10
N VAL A 166 -2.58 2.95 8.71
CA VAL A 166 -3.87 3.22 9.33
C VAL A 166 -3.91 2.71 10.78
N GLY A 167 -3.41 1.50 11.01
CA GLY A 167 -3.28 0.95 12.36
C GLY A 167 -2.31 1.77 13.22
N PHE A 168 -1.16 2.13 12.66
CA PHE A 168 -0.17 2.97 13.36
C PHE A 168 -0.70 4.37 13.67
N ALA A 169 -1.62 4.93 12.88
CA ALA A 169 -2.20 6.26 13.11
C ALA A 169 -2.93 6.42 14.45
N LEU A 170 -3.26 5.32 15.15
CA LEU A 170 -3.73 5.37 16.54
C LEU A 170 -2.71 6.02 17.50
N ILE A 171 -1.46 6.17 17.09
CA ILE A 171 -0.43 6.93 17.82
C ILE A 171 -0.83 8.40 18.05
N LEU A 172 -1.71 8.96 17.20
CA LEU A 172 -2.30 10.28 17.42
C LEU A 172 -3.01 10.35 18.79
N GLY A 173 -3.69 9.26 19.18
CA GLY A 173 -4.33 9.15 20.50
C GLY A 173 -3.33 9.16 21.65
N TYR A 174 -2.15 8.53 21.49
CA TYR A 174 -1.08 8.62 22.49
C TYR A 174 -0.72 10.08 22.74
N PHE A 175 -0.45 10.85 21.68
CA PHE A 175 -0.09 12.27 21.80
C PHE A 175 -1.22 13.15 22.34
N LEU A 176 -2.48 12.89 21.99
CA LEU A 176 -3.63 13.61 22.54
C LEU A 176 -3.75 13.43 24.06
N PHE A 177 -3.57 12.21 24.55
CA PHE A 177 -3.82 11.88 25.96
C PHE A 177 -2.56 11.92 26.83
N LYS A 178 -1.34 11.93 26.27
CA LYS A 178 -0.10 11.75 27.04
C LYS A 178 0.07 12.71 28.20
N LYS A 179 -0.44 13.95 28.10
CA LYS A 179 -0.31 14.94 29.17
C LYS A 179 -1.27 14.69 30.34
N ASN A 180 -2.55 14.44 30.03
CA ASN A 180 -3.64 14.50 31.00
C ASN A 180 -4.15 13.11 31.43
N ARG A 181 -4.01 12.07 30.60
CA ARG A 181 -4.53 10.72 30.83
C ARG A 181 -3.52 9.66 30.37
N PRO A 182 -2.40 9.47 31.10
CA PRO A 182 -1.28 8.64 30.64
C PRO A 182 -1.65 7.17 30.44
N LYS A 183 -2.54 6.59 31.26
CA LYS A 183 -3.00 5.20 31.08
C LYS A 183 -3.74 5.02 29.74
N ILE A 184 -4.61 5.97 29.38
CA ILE A 184 -5.31 5.97 28.08
C ILE A 184 -4.31 6.17 26.95
N ALA A 185 -3.33 7.06 27.11
CA ALA A 185 -2.28 7.29 26.12
C ALA A 185 -1.47 6.01 25.83
N LEU A 186 -1.08 5.26 26.88
CA LEU A 186 -0.41 3.97 26.73
C LEU A 186 -1.30 2.93 26.05
N GLY A 187 -2.61 2.94 26.31
CA GLY A 187 -3.57 2.12 25.58
C GLY A 187 -3.57 2.43 24.07
N PHE A 188 -3.55 3.70 23.68
CA PHE A 188 -3.42 4.09 22.26
C PHE A 188 -2.07 3.72 21.65
N PHE A 189 -0.99 3.84 22.42
CA PHE A 189 0.34 3.40 21.96
C PHE A 189 0.36 1.90 21.70
N ALA A 190 -0.12 1.09 22.65
CA ALA A 190 -0.21 -0.36 22.51
C ALA A 190 -1.13 -0.76 21.34
N ALA A 191 -2.30 -0.11 21.22
CA ALA A 191 -3.21 -0.33 20.11
C ALA A 191 -2.59 0.03 18.75
N SER A 192 -1.85 1.15 18.68
CA SER A 192 -1.12 1.55 17.47
C SER A 192 -0.12 0.49 17.03
N MET A 193 0.70 -0.03 17.96
CA MET A 193 1.65 -1.08 17.65
C MET A 193 0.93 -2.37 17.22
N PHE A 194 -0.05 -2.80 18.00
CA PHE A 194 -0.80 -4.02 17.75
C PHE A 194 -1.51 -4.00 16.39
N PHE A 195 -2.36 -3.00 16.14
CA PHE A 195 -3.12 -2.93 14.88
C PHE A 195 -2.25 -2.60 13.68
N GLY A 196 -1.22 -1.76 13.84
CA GLY A 196 -0.27 -1.44 12.77
C GLY A 196 0.46 -2.70 12.27
N PHE A 197 1.03 -3.49 13.19
CA PHE A 197 1.68 -4.74 12.83
C PHE A 197 0.69 -5.79 12.34
N LEU A 198 -0.48 -5.93 12.97
CA LEU A 198 -1.47 -6.94 12.57
C LEU A 198 -1.99 -6.70 11.15
N MET A 199 -2.28 -5.45 10.78
CA MET A 199 -2.60 -5.08 9.40
C MET A 199 -1.42 -5.30 8.46
N GLY A 200 -0.20 -4.97 8.90
CA GLY A 200 1.03 -5.19 8.14
C GLY A 200 1.27 -6.67 7.81
N ILE A 201 1.13 -7.55 8.79
CA ILE A 201 1.23 -9.01 8.64
C ILE A 201 0.19 -9.51 7.63
N GLY A 202 -1.07 -9.06 7.73
CA GLY A 202 -2.08 -9.41 6.72
C GLY A 202 -1.73 -8.96 5.30
N ARG A 203 -0.91 -7.91 5.15
CA ARG A 203 -0.38 -7.48 3.84
C ARG A 203 0.87 -8.24 3.41
N MET A 204 1.68 -8.73 4.35
CA MET A 204 2.76 -9.68 4.06
C MET A 204 2.17 -11.01 3.56
N ALA A 205 1.07 -11.47 4.17
CA ALA A 205 0.32 -12.65 3.72
C ALA A 205 -0.29 -12.51 2.31
N ASP A 206 -0.49 -11.29 1.81
CA ASP A 206 -0.90 -10.98 0.43
C ASP A 206 0.30 -10.88 -0.55
N GLY A 207 1.52 -11.13 -0.07
CA GLY A 207 2.75 -10.91 -0.82
C GLY A 207 2.90 -9.47 -1.30
N ALA A 208 2.29 -8.52 -0.60
CA ALA A 208 2.14 -7.14 -1.07
C ALA A 208 3.15 -6.17 -0.45
N HIS A 209 3.73 -6.52 0.69
CA HIS A 209 4.63 -5.69 1.47
C HIS A 209 5.65 -6.57 2.18
N PHE A 210 6.90 -6.12 2.25
CA PHE A 210 7.93 -6.70 3.10
C PHE A 210 7.79 -6.20 4.54
N PHE A 211 8.50 -6.84 5.47
CA PHE A 211 8.47 -6.42 6.88
C PHE A 211 9.05 -5.03 7.08
N SER A 212 10.11 -4.68 6.34
CA SER A 212 10.66 -3.31 6.28
C SER A 212 9.60 -2.26 5.95
N ASP A 213 8.71 -2.56 5.00
CA ASP A 213 7.68 -1.63 4.53
C ASP A 213 6.65 -1.34 5.63
N VAL A 214 6.36 -2.35 6.45
CA VAL A 214 5.49 -2.25 7.63
C VAL A 214 6.18 -1.42 8.72
N LEU A 215 7.44 -1.73 9.03
CA LEU A 215 8.20 -1.05 10.07
C LEU A 215 8.35 0.45 9.78
N TRP A 216 8.69 0.82 8.54
CA TRP A 216 8.86 2.21 8.14
C TRP A 216 7.54 2.99 8.12
N SER A 217 6.41 2.33 7.83
CA SER A 217 5.09 2.96 8.00
C SER A 217 4.87 3.46 9.42
N ALA A 218 5.35 2.75 10.45
CA ALA A 218 5.23 3.22 11.83
C ALA A 218 6.01 4.53 12.06
N ILE A 219 7.25 4.60 11.57
CA ILE A 219 8.11 5.78 11.71
C ILE A 219 7.51 6.97 10.95
N MET A 220 7.07 6.74 9.72
CA MET A 220 6.48 7.76 8.85
C MET A 220 5.16 8.32 9.37
N VAL A 221 4.40 7.54 10.15
CA VAL A 221 3.19 8.03 10.82
C VAL A 221 3.52 8.72 12.15
N PHE A 222 4.50 8.20 12.89
CA PHE A 222 4.91 8.75 14.17
C PHE A 222 5.46 10.18 14.03
N LEU A 223 6.29 10.45 13.02
CA LEU A 223 6.96 11.75 12.84
C LEU A 223 5.96 12.91 12.67
N PRO A 224 5.00 12.88 11.71
CA PRO A 224 3.95 13.90 11.62
C PRO A 224 3.13 14.00 12.91
N ALA A 225 2.75 12.88 13.53
CA ALA A 225 1.99 12.87 14.78
C ALA A 225 2.74 13.59 15.92
N TYR A 226 4.05 13.37 16.03
CA TYR A 226 4.91 14.05 17.01
C TYR A 226 5.00 15.55 16.72
N TYR A 227 5.41 15.94 15.51
CA TYR A 227 5.64 17.36 15.19
C TYR A 227 4.34 18.18 15.22
N LEU A 228 3.23 17.64 14.71
CA LEU A 228 1.93 18.30 14.79
C LEU A 228 1.49 18.50 16.25
N HIS A 229 1.77 17.55 17.14
CA HIS A 229 1.47 17.72 18.57
C HIS A 229 2.30 18.88 19.15
N GLN A 230 3.58 18.97 18.80
CA GLN A 230 4.45 20.06 19.27
C GLN A 230 3.98 21.44 18.77
N LEU A 231 3.51 21.52 17.53
CA LEU A 231 3.05 22.76 16.91
C LEU A 231 1.65 23.19 17.38
N LEU A 232 0.69 22.25 17.46
CA LEU A 232 -0.72 22.55 17.69
C LEU A 232 -1.13 22.47 19.16
N LEU A 233 -0.60 21.50 19.91
CA LEU A 233 -1.15 21.09 21.21
C LEU A 233 -0.22 21.38 22.41
N LYS A 234 1.06 21.68 22.19
CA LYS A 234 2.02 21.96 23.28
C LYS A 234 1.70 23.25 24.05
N LYS A 235 1.31 24.31 23.34
CA LYS A 235 0.98 25.61 23.95
C LYS A 235 -0.52 25.67 24.24
N LYS A 236 -0.90 25.80 25.52
CA LYS A 236 -2.28 26.12 25.90
C LYS A 236 -2.59 27.54 25.44
N SER A 237 -3.36 27.69 24.36
CA SER A 237 -4.09 28.91 24.06
C SER A 237 -5.56 28.68 24.41
N LYS A 238 -6.23 29.67 25.00
CA LYS A 238 -7.70 29.64 25.05
C LYS A 238 -8.21 29.81 23.61
N GLU A 239 -8.95 28.83 23.11
CA GLU A 239 -9.69 28.98 21.86
C GLU A 239 -10.80 30.01 22.10
N SER A 240 -10.71 31.17 21.45
CA SER A 240 -11.83 32.13 21.44
C SER A 240 -12.85 31.68 20.42
N PHE A 241 -14.11 31.51 20.83
CA PHE A 241 -15.19 31.26 19.90
C PHE A 241 -15.61 32.58 19.23
N LYS A 242 -15.58 32.59 17.90
CA LYS A 242 -16.19 33.64 17.07
C LYS A 242 -16.89 32.94 15.91
N LYS A 243 -18.22 33.04 15.87
CA LYS A 243 -19.04 32.40 14.83
C LYS A 243 -18.61 32.91 13.45
N ASN A 244 -18.25 32.00 12.55
CA ASN A 244 -17.80 32.33 11.20
C ASN A 244 -18.28 31.28 10.19
N ILE A 245 -19.55 31.41 9.78
CA ILE A 245 -20.20 30.46 8.86
C ILE A 245 -19.51 30.45 7.49
N ARG A 246 -19.09 31.62 6.98
CA ARG A 246 -18.42 31.71 5.67
C ARG A 246 -17.14 30.88 5.64
N LEU A 247 -16.30 31.01 6.67
CA LEU A 247 -15.09 30.21 6.79
C LEU A 247 -15.40 28.72 6.90
N ALA A 248 -16.40 28.34 7.70
CA ALA A 248 -16.83 26.96 7.85
C ALA A 248 -17.26 26.34 6.51
N VAL A 249 -18.02 27.08 5.68
CA VAL A 249 -18.46 26.63 4.35
C VAL A 249 -17.27 26.46 3.40
N ILE A 250 -16.35 27.43 3.35
CA ILE A 250 -15.16 27.34 2.49
C ILE A 250 -14.29 26.14 2.89
N GLN A 251 -14.05 25.95 4.19
CA GLN A 251 -13.29 24.81 4.69
C GLN A 251 -13.99 23.48 4.42
N ALA A 252 -15.31 23.41 4.60
CA ALA A 252 -16.09 22.22 4.28
C ALA A 252 -15.99 21.86 2.80
N ALA A 253 -16.09 22.85 1.90
CA ALA A 253 -15.94 22.63 0.46
C ALA A 253 -14.54 22.13 0.10
N LEU A 254 -13.49 22.72 0.67
CA LEU A 254 -12.11 22.29 0.45
C LEU A 254 -11.87 20.86 0.96
N LEU A 255 -12.36 20.54 2.16
CA LEU A 255 -12.22 19.20 2.74
C LEU A 255 -13.00 18.16 1.94
N LEU A 256 -14.20 18.50 1.45
CA LEU A 256 -14.97 17.64 0.58
C LEU A 256 -14.25 17.37 -0.74
N PHE A 257 -13.64 18.40 -1.34
CA PHE A 257 -12.85 18.26 -2.56
C PHE A 257 -11.66 17.30 -2.36
N VAL A 258 -10.92 17.46 -1.26
CA VAL A 258 -9.80 16.57 -0.91
C VAL A 258 -10.27 15.14 -0.67
N LEU A 259 -11.36 14.94 0.07
CA LEU A 259 -11.93 13.62 0.33
C LEU A 259 -12.41 12.94 -0.95
N LEU A 260 -13.10 13.69 -1.82
CA LEU A 260 -13.58 13.17 -3.10
C LEU A 260 -12.42 12.71 -3.98
N GLY A 261 -11.37 13.54 -4.10
CA GLY A 261 -10.14 13.16 -4.80
C GLY A 261 -9.52 11.88 -4.23
N ALA A 262 -9.36 11.80 -2.90
CA ALA A 262 -8.79 10.62 -2.26
C ALA A 262 -9.62 9.34 -2.49
N VAL A 263 -10.95 9.42 -2.42
CA VAL A 263 -11.85 8.28 -2.68
C VAL A 263 -11.75 7.83 -4.13
N LEU A 264 -11.76 8.77 -5.08
CA LEU A 264 -11.68 8.45 -6.50
C LEU A 264 -10.37 7.74 -6.84
N LEU A 265 -9.23 8.22 -6.32
CA LEU A 265 -7.90 7.64 -6.58
C LEU A 265 -7.67 6.28 -5.87
N ALA A 266 -8.46 5.98 -4.84
CA ALA A 266 -8.38 4.75 -4.05
C ALA A 266 -9.35 3.66 -4.52
N THR A 267 -9.99 3.81 -5.69
CA THR A 267 -10.92 2.82 -6.22
C THR A 267 -10.16 1.56 -6.64
N PRO A 268 -10.46 0.38 -6.08
CA PRO A 268 -9.77 -0.85 -6.44
C PRO A 268 -10.14 -1.27 -7.87
N TYR A 269 -9.15 -1.75 -8.61
CA TYR A 269 -9.32 -2.25 -9.97
C TYR A 269 -8.79 -3.67 -10.08
N LYS A 270 -9.60 -4.55 -10.70
CA LYS A 270 -9.26 -5.93 -11.03
C LYS A 270 -9.93 -6.25 -12.36
N GLN A 271 -9.15 -6.69 -13.34
CA GLN A 271 -9.66 -7.18 -14.63
C GLN A 271 -8.98 -8.50 -14.95
N ARG A 272 -9.78 -9.48 -15.34
CA ARG A 272 -9.29 -10.74 -15.90
C ARG A 272 -10.04 -11.02 -17.18
N GLU A 273 -9.31 -11.11 -18.28
CA GLU A 273 -9.87 -11.37 -19.59
C GLU A 273 -8.98 -12.34 -20.35
N ASP A 274 -9.60 -13.25 -21.09
CA ASP A 274 -8.93 -14.23 -21.92
C ASP A 274 -9.18 -13.87 -23.39
N PHE A 275 -8.11 -13.70 -24.15
CA PHE A 275 -8.13 -13.39 -25.57
C PHE A 275 -7.70 -14.61 -26.37
N GLN A 276 -8.38 -14.87 -27.49
CA GLN A 276 -8.14 -16.06 -28.31
C GLN A 276 -7.88 -15.62 -29.75
N PHE A 277 -6.77 -16.10 -30.31
CA PHE A 277 -6.28 -15.74 -31.64
C PHE A 277 -6.07 -16.99 -32.49
N ARG A 278 -6.33 -16.86 -33.78
CA ARG A 278 -6.23 -17.94 -34.79
C ARG A 278 -5.19 -17.65 -35.86
N GLU A 279 -4.63 -16.45 -35.85
CA GLU A 279 -3.63 -15.98 -36.78
C GLU A 279 -2.33 -16.75 -36.59
N GLU A 280 -1.76 -17.26 -37.68
CA GLU A 280 -0.46 -17.96 -37.63
C GLU A 280 0.70 -17.00 -37.30
N SER A 281 0.53 -15.71 -37.60
CA SER A 281 1.50 -14.66 -37.32
C SER A 281 0.85 -13.52 -36.56
N LEU A 282 1.41 -13.16 -35.40
CA LEU A 282 0.83 -12.19 -34.48
C LEU A 282 1.89 -11.19 -34.00
N SER A 283 1.56 -9.91 -34.05
CA SER A 283 2.35 -8.82 -33.43
C SER A 283 1.55 -8.25 -32.27
N LEU A 284 2.15 -8.17 -31.09
CA LEU A 284 1.52 -7.69 -29.88
C LEU A 284 2.26 -6.48 -29.33
N VAL A 285 1.61 -5.33 -29.31
CA VAL A 285 2.13 -4.10 -28.71
C VAL A 285 1.48 -3.91 -27.34
N VAL A 286 2.29 -3.76 -26.30
CA VAL A 286 1.82 -3.61 -24.91
C VAL A 286 2.50 -2.43 -24.22
N PRO A 287 1.74 -1.57 -23.51
CA PRO A 287 2.28 -0.38 -22.87
C PRO A 287 3.10 -0.73 -21.64
N LYS A 288 2.69 -1.77 -20.91
CA LYS A 288 3.37 -2.29 -19.72
C LYS A 288 2.84 -3.69 -19.44
N GLY A 289 3.70 -4.58 -18.95
CA GLY A 289 3.25 -5.86 -18.42
C GLY A 289 4.33 -6.93 -18.37
N ASN A 290 4.11 -7.94 -17.53
CA ASN A 290 4.98 -9.10 -17.45
C ASN A 290 4.37 -10.29 -18.19
N PHE A 291 5.20 -11.09 -18.86
CA PHE A 291 4.77 -12.16 -19.76
C PHE A 291 5.27 -13.52 -19.31
N ILE A 292 4.37 -14.51 -19.31
CA ILE A 292 4.69 -15.92 -19.12
C ILE A 292 4.24 -16.65 -20.37
N PHE A 293 5.18 -17.29 -21.04
CA PHE A 293 4.90 -18.11 -22.22
C PHE A 293 4.82 -19.58 -21.82
N LYS A 294 3.82 -20.29 -22.35
CA LYS A 294 3.63 -21.72 -22.16
C LYS A 294 3.23 -22.35 -23.48
N GLU A 295 3.97 -23.35 -23.91
CA GLU A 295 3.51 -24.20 -25.02
C GLU A 295 2.30 -25.03 -24.54
N SER A 296 1.23 -25.03 -25.31
CA SER A 296 0.00 -25.76 -25.02
C SER A 296 -0.51 -26.46 -26.29
N PRO A 297 -0.30 -27.79 -26.39
CA PRO A 297 -0.78 -28.58 -27.53
C PRO A 297 -2.31 -28.62 -27.63
N ASP A 298 -3.01 -28.38 -26.52
CA ASP A 298 -4.47 -28.58 -26.38
C ASP A 298 -5.30 -27.36 -26.79
N LEU A 299 -4.72 -26.37 -27.48
CA LEU A 299 -5.39 -25.14 -27.91
C LEU A 299 -6.40 -25.32 -29.08
N GLY A 300 -6.57 -26.55 -29.59
CA GLY A 300 -7.51 -26.85 -30.66
C GLY A 300 -7.17 -26.06 -31.93
N ASP A 301 -8.10 -25.24 -32.40
CA ASP A 301 -7.94 -24.40 -33.60
C ASP A 301 -7.23 -23.07 -33.35
N LEU A 302 -6.90 -22.75 -32.09
CA LEU A 302 -6.22 -21.51 -31.73
C LEU A 302 -4.71 -21.64 -31.93
N SER A 303 -4.10 -20.57 -32.42
CA SER A 303 -2.64 -20.41 -32.44
C SER A 303 -2.15 -19.88 -31.09
N VAL A 304 -2.88 -18.94 -30.50
CA VAL A 304 -2.52 -18.28 -29.24
C VAL A 304 -3.76 -18.02 -28.38
N GLN A 305 -3.62 -18.23 -27.07
CA GLN A 305 -4.54 -17.76 -26.04
C GLN A 305 -3.78 -16.89 -25.03
N ILE A 306 -4.25 -15.67 -24.78
CA ILE A 306 -3.65 -14.76 -23.81
C ILE A 306 -4.61 -14.57 -22.64
N SER A 307 -4.23 -15.04 -21.44
CA SER A 307 -4.94 -14.73 -20.20
C SER A 307 -4.31 -13.49 -19.55
N MET A 308 -5.01 -12.36 -19.59
CA MET A 308 -4.59 -11.12 -18.95
C MET A 308 -5.13 -11.04 -17.53
N LYS A 309 -4.25 -10.73 -16.58
CA LYS A 309 -4.62 -10.43 -15.19
C LYS A 309 -4.06 -9.06 -14.82
N ALA A 310 -4.95 -8.07 -14.74
CA ALA A 310 -4.61 -6.70 -14.35
C ALA A 310 -5.18 -6.37 -12.96
N ARG A 311 -4.39 -5.70 -12.13
CA ARG A 311 -4.81 -5.26 -10.79
C ARG A 311 -4.16 -3.94 -10.41
N GLY A 312 -4.85 -3.17 -9.57
CA GLY A 312 -4.37 -1.86 -9.17
C GLY A 312 -5.39 -1.02 -8.42
N PHE A 313 -5.10 0.28 -8.37
CA PHE A 313 -5.98 1.32 -7.87
C PHE A 313 -5.97 2.49 -8.83
N GLY A 314 -7.11 3.12 -9.08
CA GLY A 314 -7.22 4.19 -10.07
C GLY A 314 -8.58 4.86 -10.05
N PHE A 315 -8.81 5.78 -10.99
CA PHE A 315 -10.12 6.40 -11.15
C PHE A 315 -11.18 5.35 -11.55
N PRO A 316 -12.44 5.52 -11.12
CA PRO A 316 -13.54 4.70 -11.62
C PRO A 316 -13.61 4.75 -13.15
N GLY A 317 -13.76 3.59 -13.78
CA GLY A 317 -13.79 3.44 -15.24
C GLY A 317 -12.41 3.20 -15.89
N SER A 318 -11.31 3.23 -15.12
CA SER A 318 -10.01 2.85 -15.66
C SER A 318 -10.00 1.36 -16.07
N VAL A 319 -9.48 1.06 -17.25
CA VAL A 319 -9.61 -0.25 -17.91
C VAL A 319 -8.44 -0.51 -18.85
N VAL A 320 -8.08 -1.79 -19.01
CA VAL A 320 -7.15 -2.22 -20.05
C VAL A 320 -7.97 -2.75 -21.22
N LYS A 321 -7.73 -2.25 -22.42
CA LYS A 321 -8.44 -2.64 -23.63
C LYS A 321 -7.48 -3.22 -24.64
N LEU A 322 -8.03 -4.02 -25.55
CA LEU A 322 -7.34 -4.54 -26.72
C LEU A 322 -7.90 -3.84 -27.97
N ASN A 323 -7.01 -3.27 -28.77
CA ASN A 323 -7.29 -2.82 -30.12
C ASN A 323 -6.87 -3.93 -31.08
N ASP A 324 -7.83 -4.46 -31.84
CA ASP A 324 -7.58 -5.51 -32.83
C ASP A 324 -7.39 -4.89 -34.22
N LEU A 325 -6.15 -4.86 -34.69
CA LEU A 325 -5.76 -4.34 -36.01
C LEU A 325 -5.42 -5.49 -36.97
N GLY A 326 -6.03 -6.67 -36.78
CA GLY A 326 -5.74 -7.87 -37.55
C GLY A 326 -4.51 -8.60 -37.02
N GLN A 327 -3.43 -8.70 -37.80
CA GLN A 327 -2.20 -9.38 -37.35
C GLN A 327 -1.48 -8.60 -36.25
N GLU A 328 -1.72 -7.30 -36.13
CA GLU A 328 -1.24 -6.50 -35.02
C GLU A 328 -2.35 -6.32 -33.99
N LYS A 329 -2.02 -6.55 -32.72
CA LYS A 329 -2.90 -6.31 -31.58
C LYS A 329 -2.20 -5.35 -30.64
N GLU A 330 -2.91 -4.33 -30.18
CA GLU A 330 -2.36 -3.33 -29.27
C GLU A 330 -3.18 -3.31 -27.99
N PHE A 331 -2.55 -3.65 -26.86
CA PHE A 331 -3.15 -3.35 -25.57
C PHE A 331 -2.96 -1.86 -25.25
N PHE A 332 -3.94 -1.22 -24.65
CA PHE A 332 -3.79 0.13 -24.15
C PHE A 332 -4.51 0.32 -22.82
N VAL A 333 -4.06 1.31 -22.05
CA VAL A 333 -4.61 1.66 -20.75
C VAL A 333 -5.46 2.91 -20.91
N GLU A 334 -6.75 2.81 -20.65
CA GLU A 334 -7.65 3.96 -20.60
C GLU A 334 -7.93 4.33 -19.14
N GLY A 335 -7.77 5.61 -18.80
CA GLY A 335 -7.92 6.11 -17.44
C GLY A 335 -6.58 6.35 -16.73
N TRP A 336 -6.60 6.37 -15.40
CA TRP A 336 -5.42 6.71 -14.60
C TRP A 336 -5.36 5.87 -13.34
N PHE A 337 -4.17 5.32 -13.10
CA PHE A 337 -3.88 4.42 -11.98
C PHE A 337 -2.86 5.03 -11.02
N THR A 338 -3.11 4.91 -9.71
CA THR A 338 -2.12 5.18 -8.65
C THR A 338 -1.14 4.04 -8.48
N ASP A 339 -1.55 2.82 -8.84
CA ASP A 339 -0.83 1.56 -8.70
C ASP A 339 -1.39 0.62 -9.76
N PHE A 340 -0.52 0.04 -10.60
CA PHE A 340 -0.94 -0.77 -11.73
C PHE A 340 0.08 -1.85 -12.07
N GLU A 341 -0.41 -3.07 -12.09
CA GLU A 341 0.31 -4.29 -12.43
C GLU A 341 -0.55 -5.12 -13.38
N VAL A 342 0.07 -5.63 -14.45
CA VAL A 342 -0.58 -6.52 -15.40
C VAL A 342 0.36 -7.65 -15.78
N VAL A 343 -0.17 -8.87 -15.76
CA VAL A 343 0.51 -10.09 -16.16
C VAL A 343 -0.27 -10.74 -17.30
N TYR A 344 0.45 -11.13 -18.35
CA TYR A 344 -0.07 -11.83 -19.52
C TYR A 344 0.46 -13.25 -19.53
N GLU A 345 -0.43 -14.24 -19.38
CA GLU A 345 -0.10 -15.65 -19.58
C GLU A 345 -0.44 -16.02 -21.03
N VAL A 346 0.59 -16.19 -21.85
CA VAL A 346 0.49 -16.50 -23.28
C VAL A 346 0.65 -18.01 -23.47
N SER A 347 -0.43 -18.68 -23.82
CA SER A 347 -0.41 -20.08 -24.24
C SER A 347 -0.37 -20.14 -25.76
N TYR A 348 0.57 -20.87 -26.35
CA TYR A 348 0.70 -20.98 -27.81
C TYR A 348 0.80 -22.44 -28.26
N SER A 349 0.35 -22.71 -29.48
CA SER A 349 0.41 -24.05 -30.10
C SER A 349 1.45 -24.11 -31.22
N SER A 350 1.70 -25.31 -31.74
CA SER A 350 2.57 -25.53 -32.88
C SER A 350 2.06 -24.92 -34.20
N LYS A 351 0.85 -24.34 -34.21
CA LYS A 351 0.27 -23.63 -35.37
C LYS A 351 0.80 -22.19 -35.49
N LEU A 352 1.44 -21.66 -34.45
CA LEU A 352 2.03 -20.33 -34.45
C LEU A 352 3.34 -20.34 -35.26
N SER A 353 3.39 -19.57 -36.34
CA SER A 353 4.57 -19.42 -37.21
C SER A 353 5.43 -18.21 -36.86
N SER A 354 4.83 -17.14 -36.33
CA SER A 354 5.59 -16.01 -35.78
C SER A 354 4.82 -15.26 -34.68
N PHE A 355 5.54 -14.79 -33.65
CA PHE A 355 4.99 -13.94 -32.60
C PHE A 355 5.98 -12.83 -32.26
N ASN A 356 5.60 -11.59 -32.53
CA ASN A 356 6.41 -10.42 -32.20
C ASN A 356 5.80 -9.70 -31.00
N LEU A 357 6.51 -9.64 -29.88
CA LEU A 357 6.10 -8.90 -28.69
C LEU A 357 6.86 -7.59 -28.59
N ASN A 358 6.18 -6.45 -28.69
CA ASN A 358 6.75 -5.13 -28.45
C ASN A 358 6.25 -4.57 -27.11
N ILE A 359 7.16 -4.44 -26.15
CA ILE A 359 6.87 -3.87 -24.83
C ILE A 359 7.36 -2.42 -24.79
N LEU A 360 6.44 -1.45 -24.76
CA LEU A 360 6.77 -0.02 -24.79
C LEU A 360 7.28 0.52 -23.43
N GLY A 361 6.87 -0.10 -22.33
CA GLY A 361 7.23 0.32 -20.99
C GLY A 361 8.07 -0.72 -20.24
N ASN A 362 8.12 -0.57 -18.92
CA ASN A 362 8.80 -1.54 -18.07
C ASN A 362 8.01 -2.85 -18.01
N GLY A 363 8.45 -3.84 -18.79
CA GLY A 363 7.91 -5.19 -18.79
C GLY A 363 9.01 -6.24 -18.98
N LYS A 364 8.74 -7.45 -18.49
CA LYS A 364 9.68 -8.57 -18.52
C LYS A 364 9.01 -9.83 -19.01
N VAL A 365 9.80 -10.69 -19.63
CA VAL A 365 9.37 -12.01 -20.05
C VAL A 365 10.07 -13.06 -19.22
N LYS A 366 9.30 -13.97 -18.62
CA LYS A 366 9.85 -15.06 -17.81
C LYS A 366 10.53 -16.08 -18.72
N ASP A 367 11.70 -16.57 -18.30
CA ASP A 367 12.49 -17.59 -19.00
C ASP A 367 12.71 -17.27 -20.48
N GLN A 368 12.94 -15.98 -20.79
CA GLN A 368 13.09 -15.46 -22.15
C GLN A 368 14.11 -16.23 -22.99
N GLU A 369 15.18 -16.73 -22.36
CA GLU A 369 16.25 -17.50 -23.00
C GLU A 369 15.80 -18.88 -23.54
N ASN A 370 14.69 -19.42 -23.02
CA ASN A 370 14.14 -20.73 -23.42
C ASN A 370 13.02 -20.61 -24.48
N LEU A 371 12.73 -19.40 -24.96
CA LEU A 371 11.67 -19.21 -25.94
C LEU A 371 12.09 -19.72 -27.33
N PRO A 372 11.15 -20.28 -28.11
CA PRO A 372 11.41 -20.62 -29.50
C PRO A 372 11.82 -19.39 -30.33
N GLU A 373 12.68 -19.59 -31.34
CA GLU A 373 13.20 -18.50 -32.19
C GLU A 373 12.11 -17.68 -32.91
N TYR A 374 10.94 -18.29 -33.16
CA TYR A 374 9.80 -17.61 -33.79
C TYR A 374 9.02 -16.68 -32.83
N ILE A 375 9.35 -16.68 -31.54
CA ILE A 375 8.84 -15.71 -30.55
C ILE A 375 9.91 -14.63 -30.34
N GLN A 376 9.74 -13.51 -31.02
CA GLN A 376 10.65 -12.37 -30.91
C GLN A 376 10.13 -11.34 -29.92
N ILE A 377 11.01 -10.80 -29.10
CA ILE A 377 10.67 -9.79 -28.09
C ILE A 377 11.50 -8.54 -28.36
N SER A 378 10.82 -7.44 -28.62
CA SER A 378 11.38 -6.10 -28.67
C SER A 378 10.93 -5.31 -27.44
N LYS A 379 11.84 -4.48 -26.93
CA LYS A 379 11.51 -3.45 -25.95
C LYS A 379 11.58 -2.12 -26.68
N GLY A 380 10.45 -1.43 -26.77
CA GLY A 380 10.39 -0.06 -27.24
C GLY A 380 11.08 0.87 -26.26
N GLU A 381 11.73 1.91 -26.78
CA GLU A 381 12.19 3.06 -25.97
C GLU A 381 11.05 4.05 -25.72
#